data_AF-A0A1B3MQM3-F1
#
_entry.id   AF-A0A1B3MQM3-F1
#
_cell.length_a   1.000
_cell.length_b   1.000
_cell.length_c   1.000
_cell.angle_alpha   90.00
_cell.angle_beta   90.00
_cell.angle_gamma   90.00
#
_symmetry.space_group_name_H-M   'P 1'
#
loop_
_entity.id
_entity.type
_entity.pdbx_description
1 polymer ?
#
loop_
_entity_poly.entity_id
_entity_poly.type
_entity_poly.pdbx_seq_one_letter_code
_entity_poly.pdbx_strand_id
1 'polypeptide(L)'
;MKTYRKRNALMVFATQSPADALKSDIAHSILEQVATQVMLPNPKGARRDYVDGFSLTDAEFQLIREELSPESRKFLVKQGHDSVVVELDLTGLDDELAVLSGRAETTSIAVEAAAEFGPEPATWLPIFHQRRRPS
;
A
#
# COMPACT_ATOMS: atom_id res chain seq x y z
N MET A 1 -7.03 -11.84 17.86
CA MET A 1 -5.75 -11.92 17.13
C MET A 1 -4.77 -12.97 17.73
N LYS A 2 -4.61 -13.07 19.06
CA LYS A 2 -3.76 -14.07 19.76
C LYS A 2 -3.86 -15.52 19.26
N THR A 3 -5.06 -15.98 18.87
CA THR A 3 -5.30 -17.37 18.42
C THR A 3 -4.82 -17.65 17.00
N TYR A 4 -4.72 -16.62 16.15
CA TYR A 4 -4.40 -16.77 14.72
C TYR A 4 -2.91 -16.95 14.47
N ARG A 5 -2.05 -16.33 15.28
CA ARG A 5 -0.59 -16.57 15.26
C ARG A 5 -0.26 -18.05 15.50
N LYS A 6 -1.01 -18.73 16.37
CA LYS A 6 -0.85 -20.18 16.63
C LYS A 6 -1.31 -21.06 15.46
N ARG A 7 -2.02 -20.50 14.48
CA ARG A 7 -2.51 -21.18 13.28
C ARG A 7 -1.73 -20.77 12.02
N ASN A 8 -0.56 -20.15 12.17
CA ASN A 8 0.25 -19.62 11.06
C ASN A 8 -0.52 -18.68 10.12
N ALA A 9 -1.53 -17.97 10.64
CA ALA A 9 -2.25 -16.98 9.85
C ALA A 9 -1.50 -15.64 9.87
N LEU A 10 -1.38 -15.03 8.69
CA LEU A 10 -0.91 -13.66 8.50
C LEU A 10 -2.12 -12.72 8.44
N MET A 11 -2.04 -11.61 9.17
CA MET A 11 -3.05 -10.56 9.13
C MET A 11 -2.39 -9.25 8.70
N VAL A 12 -2.95 -8.62 7.68
CA VAL A 12 -2.52 -7.32 7.19
C VAL A 12 -3.65 -6.33 7.39
N PHE A 13 -3.38 -5.26 8.12
CA PHE A 13 -4.29 -4.14 8.30
C PHE A 13 -3.77 -2.97 7.49
N ALA A 14 -4.66 -2.33 6.74
CA ALA A 14 -4.35 -1.14 5.97
C ALA A 14 -5.39 -0.06 6.28
N THR A 15 -4.93 1.16 6.56
CA THR A 15 -5.78 2.34 6.77
C THR A 15 -5.17 3.52 6.03
N GLN A 16 -6.01 4.45 5.61
CA GLN A 16 -5.59 5.76 5.10
C GLN A 16 -5.54 6.81 6.22
N SER A 17 -6.11 6.50 7.39
CA SER A 17 -6.21 7.39 8.54
C SER A 17 -5.58 6.73 9.76
N PRO A 18 -4.36 7.14 10.14
CA PRO A 18 -3.71 6.71 11.38
C PRO A 18 -4.58 7.01 12.60
N ALA A 19 -5.21 8.19 12.64
CA ALA A 19 -6.09 8.60 13.73
C ALA A 19 -7.29 7.66 13.90
N ASP A 20 -7.91 7.21 12.82
CA ASP A 20 -9.07 6.31 12.91
C ASP A 20 -8.65 4.90 13.34
N ALA A 21 -7.47 4.43 12.92
CA ALA A 21 -6.92 3.19 13.43
C ALA A 21 -6.64 3.23 14.94
N LEU A 22 -6.19 4.37 15.47
CA LEU A 22 -5.97 4.57 16.91
C LEU A 22 -7.27 4.71 17.70
N LYS A 23 -8.36 5.18 17.09
CA LYS A 23 -9.69 5.26 17.72
C LYS A 23 -10.49 3.96 17.65
N SER A 24 -10.03 2.98 16.88
CA SER A 24 -10.73 1.72 16.70
C SER A 24 -10.80 0.91 17.99
N ASP A 25 -11.88 0.15 18.19
CA ASP A 25 -12.06 -0.76 19.33
C ASP A 25 -10.94 -1.81 19.44
N ILE A 26 -10.21 -2.06 18.34
CA ILE A 26 -9.07 -2.99 18.30
C ILE A 26 -7.71 -2.29 18.33
N ALA A 27 -7.64 -0.97 18.52
CA ALA A 27 -6.41 -0.18 18.48
C ALA A 27 -5.33 -0.73 19.42
N HIS A 28 -5.71 -1.06 20.66
CA HIS A 28 -4.77 -1.64 21.63
C HIS A 28 -4.21 -2.98 21.15
N SER A 29 -5.03 -3.83 20.54
CA SER A 29 -4.56 -5.10 19.95
C SER A 29 -3.66 -4.87 18.74
N ILE A 30 -3.93 -3.86 17.91
CA ILE A 30 -3.07 -3.50 16.78
C ILE A 30 -1.71 -3.05 17.29
N LEU A 31 -1.66 -2.10 18.22
CA LEU A 31 -0.42 -1.55 18.76
C LEU A 31 0.44 -2.60 19.48
N GLU A 32 -0.17 -3.48 20.26
CA GLU A 32 0.58 -4.50 21.02
C GLU A 32 1.08 -5.67 20.17
N GLN A 33 0.42 -6.00 19.07
CA GLN A 33 0.62 -7.29 18.40
C GLN A 33 1.04 -7.18 16.93
N VAL A 34 0.96 -6.00 16.34
CA VAL A 34 1.52 -5.75 15.01
C VAL A 34 3.03 -5.57 15.16
N ALA A 35 3.76 -6.66 14.88
CA ALA A 35 5.21 -6.67 14.97
C ALA A 35 5.89 -5.84 13.86
N THR A 36 5.23 -5.68 12.72
CA THR A 36 5.75 -4.97 11.54
C THR A 36 4.81 -3.86 11.15
N GLN A 37 5.29 -2.63 11.13
CA GLN A 37 4.58 -1.46 10.63
C GLN A 37 5.18 -1.01 9.30
N VAL A 38 4.32 -0.75 8.32
CA VAL A 38 4.71 -0.16 7.03
C VAL A 38 4.08 1.23 6.96
N MET A 39 4.90 2.26 6.98
CA MET A 39 4.45 3.66 7.03
C MET A 39 4.82 4.35 5.72
N LEU A 40 3.77 4.69 4.96
CA LEU A 40 3.89 5.46 3.72
C LEU A 40 4.05 6.96 4.02
N PRO A 41 4.59 7.75 3.07
CA PRO A 41 4.71 9.20 3.21
C PRO A 41 3.37 9.86 3.55
N ASN A 42 3.36 10.71 4.57
CA ASN A 42 2.17 11.46 4.97
C ASN A 42 2.52 12.91 5.39
N PRO A 43 2.56 13.84 4.42
CA PRO A 43 2.84 15.26 4.70
C PRO A 43 1.84 15.95 5.63
N LYS A 44 0.65 15.36 5.79
CA LYS A 44 -0.42 15.86 6.66
C LYS A 44 -0.49 15.14 8.00
N GLY A 45 0.42 14.20 8.26
CA GLY A 45 0.41 13.37 9.46
C GLY A 45 0.60 14.17 10.74
N ALA A 46 -0.26 13.97 11.73
CA ALA A 46 -0.14 14.66 13.02
C ALA A 46 0.80 13.90 13.96
N ARG A 47 1.71 14.62 14.63
CA ARG A 47 2.69 14.01 15.56
C ARG A 47 2.02 13.12 16.61
N ARG A 48 0.86 13.55 17.15
CA ARG A 48 0.10 12.78 18.15
C ARG A 48 -0.29 11.38 17.69
N ASP A 49 -0.56 11.20 16.40
CA ASP A 49 -1.01 9.91 15.88
C ASP A 49 0.21 9.02 15.65
N TYR A 50 1.29 9.56 15.09
CA TYR A 50 2.49 8.80 14.71
C TYR A 50 3.44 8.54 15.88
N VAL A 51 3.84 9.58 16.60
CA VAL A 51 4.79 9.45 17.72
C VAL A 51 4.07 8.92 18.95
N ASP A 52 3.01 9.59 19.40
CA ASP A 52 2.35 9.22 20.66
C ASP A 52 1.45 7.98 20.51
N GLY A 53 0.84 7.80 19.33
CA GLY A 53 -0.04 6.66 19.03
C GLY A 53 0.73 5.42 18.55
N PHE A 54 1.45 5.53 17.44
CA PHE A 54 2.18 4.40 16.83
C PHE A 54 3.60 4.19 17.38
N SER A 55 4.04 5.00 18.34
CA SER A 55 5.36 4.88 18.98
C SER A 55 6.54 5.04 18.01
N LEU A 56 6.39 5.93 17.02
CA LEU A 56 7.50 6.34 16.17
C LEU A 56 8.43 7.27 16.92
N THR A 57 9.71 7.27 16.56
CA THR A 57 10.65 8.31 16.99
C THR A 57 10.39 9.61 16.25
N ASP A 58 10.87 10.74 16.79
CA ASP A 58 10.76 12.03 16.10
C ASP A 58 11.47 12.00 14.73
N ALA A 59 12.59 11.29 14.60
CA ALA A 59 13.29 11.12 13.32
C ALA A 59 12.48 10.30 12.30
N GLU A 60 11.87 9.20 12.75
CA GLU A 60 10.98 8.39 11.89
C GLU A 60 9.77 9.21 11.42
N PHE A 61 9.20 10.02 12.31
CA PHE A 61 8.07 10.89 11.97
C PHE A 61 8.47 11.99 11.00
N GLN A 62 9.61 12.65 11.21
CA GLN A 62 10.15 13.67 10.31
C GLN A 62 10.36 13.08 8.91
N LEU A 63 10.96 11.89 8.81
CA LEU A 63 11.15 11.18 7.56
C LEU A 63 9.81 10.97 6.82
N ILE A 64 8.79 10.45 7.50
CA ILE A 64 7.46 10.19 6.91
C ILE A 64 6.75 11.47 6.46
N ARG A 65 6.90 12.56 7.22
CA ARG A 65 6.16 13.80 7.00
C ARG A 65 6.82 14.73 5.99
N GLU A 66 8.15 14.79 5.98
CA GLU A 66 8.88 15.88 5.30
C GLU A 66 9.88 15.38 4.26
N GLU A 67 10.55 14.25 4.49
CA GLU A 67 11.65 13.81 3.63
C GLU A 67 11.21 12.84 2.53
N LEU A 68 10.29 11.93 2.82
CA LEU A 68 9.76 11.01 1.82
C LEU A 68 8.66 11.69 1.01
N SER A 69 8.76 11.58 -0.32
CA SER A 69 7.69 12.02 -1.23
C SER A 69 6.79 10.83 -1.60
N PRO A 70 5.48 11.04 -1.80
CA PRO A 70 4.56 10.00 -2.28
C PRO A 70 5.01 9.35 -3.61
N GLU A 71 5.68 10.12 -4.47
CA GLU A 71 6.17 9.69 -5.77
C GLU A 71 7.46 8.86 -5.67
N SER A 72 8.18 8.94 -4.54
CA SER A 72 9.48 8.29 -4.36
C SER A 72 9.42 6.76 -4.31
N ARG A 73 8.23 6.18 -4.17
CA ARG A 73 8.01 4.74 -3.92
C ARG A 73 8.74 4.20 -2.68
N LYS A 74 9.17 5.10 -1.79
CA LYS A 74 9.85 4.77 -0.54
C LYS A 74 8.89 4.81 0.63
N PHE A 75 9.14 3.95 1.61
CA PHE A 75 8.39 3.89 2.84
C PHE A 75 9.24 3.37 3.99
N LEU A 76 8.80 3.67 5.21
CA LEU A 76 9.45 3.17 6.41
C LEU A 76 8.87 1.80 6.76
N VAL A 77 9.73 0.81 6.99
CA VAL A 77 9.38 -0.44 7.65
C VAL A 77 9.97 -0.43 9.04
N LYS A 78 9.11 -0.55 10.06
CA LYS A 78 9.49 -0.60 11.47
C LYS A 78 9.16 -1.97 12.05
N GLN A 79 10.13 -2.57 12.74
CA GLN A 79 9.97 -3.80 13.52
C GLN A 79 10.58 -3.61 14.90
N GLY A 80 9.72 -3.42 15.91
CA GLY A 80 10.18 -3.10 17.26
C GLY A 80 10.97 -1.78 17.30
N HIS A 81 12.26 -1.86 17.61
CA HIS A 81 13.15 -0.69 17.68
C HIS A 81 13.91 -0.44 16.37
N ASP A 82 13.87 -1.38 15.43
CA ASP A 82 14.58 -1.27 14.16
C ASP A 82 13.66 -0.67 13.09
N SER A 83 14.23 0.22 12.28
CA SER A 83 13.54 0.89 11.20
C SER A 83 14.44 1.01 9.97
N VAL A 84 13.88 0.70 8.81
CA VAL A 84 14.57 0.79 7.52
C VAL A 84 13.69 1.50 6.50
N VAL A 85 14.32 2.29 5.62
CA VAL A 85 13.64 2.83 4.45
C VAL A 85 13.77 1.82 3.32
N VAL A 86 12.62 1.43 2.76
CA VAL A 86 12.54 0.48 1.65
C VAL A 86 12.02 1.21 0.44
N GLU A 87 12.57 0.89 -0.74
CA GLU A 87 12.08 1.35 -2.03
C GLU A 87 11.34 0.21 -2.73
N LEU A 88 10.12 0.48 -3.19
CA LEU A 88 9.35 -0.45 -4.01
C LEU A 88 9.70 -0.23 -5.48
N ASP A 89 10.74 -0.93 -5.93
CA ASP A 89 11.07 -0.98 -7.34
C ASP A 89 10.05 -1.86 -8.09
N LEU A 90 9.38 -1.25 -9.07
CA LEU A 90 8.39 -1.90 -9.93
C LEU A 90 8.79 -1.77 -11.40
N THR A 91 10.07 -1.51 -11.66
CA THR A 91 10.61 -1.38 -13.01
C THR A 91 10.34 -2.66 -13.79
N GLY A 92 9.78 -2.51 -14.99
CA GLY A 92 9.45 -3.63 -15.88
C GLY A 92 8.09 -4.29 -15.60
N LEU A 93 7.31 -3.84 -14.61
CA LEU A 93 5.97 -4.35 -14.32
C LEU A 93 4.85 -3.49 -14.94
N ASP A 94 5.12 -2.83 -16.06
CA ASP A 94 4.20 -1.87 -16.67
C ASP A 94 2.87 -2.50 -17.10
N ASP A 95 2.88 -3.78 -17.51
CA ASP A 95 1.68 -4.52 -17.91
C ASP A 95 0.86 -4.96 -16.70
N GLU A 96 1.51 -5.52 -15.69
CA GLU A 96 0.89 -5.94 -14.43
C GLU A 96 0.26 -4.75 -13.71
N LEU A 97 0.98 -3.62 -13.63
CA LEU A 97 0.47 -2.40 -13.01
C LEU A 97 -0.72 -1.81 -13.76
N ALA A 98 -0.78 -1.97 -15.09
CA ALA A 98 -1.93 -1.51 -15.86
C ALA A 98 -3.20 -2.27 -15.51
N VAL A 99 -3.07 -3.58 -15.28
CA VAL A 99 -4.19 -4.43 -14.84
C VAL A 99 -4.59 -4.09 -13.41
N LEU A 100 -3.62 -3.93 -12.51
CA LEU A 100 -3.88 -3.70 -11.08
C LEU A 100 -4.38 -2.28 -10.77
N SER A 101 -3.99 -1.27 -11.56
CA SER A 101 -4.31 0.13 -11.25
C SER A 101 -5.77 0.52 -11.49
N GLY A 102 -6.49 -0.21 -12.34
CA GLY A 102 -7.94 -0.05 -12.54
C GLY A 102 -8.39 1.37 -12.90
N ARG A 103 -7.54 2.18 -13.52
CA ARG A 103 -7.85 3.59 -13.83
C ARG A 103 -9.05 3.66 -14.77
N ALA A 104 -9.95 4.62 -14.57
CA ALA A 104 -11.17 4.75 -15.36
C ALA A 104 -10.89 4.74 -16.88
N GLU A 105 -9.83 5.42 -17.31
CA GLU A 105 -9.36 5.51 -18.69
C GLU A 105 -8.93 4.16 -19.28
N THR A 106 -8.25 3.31 -18.50
CA THR A 106 -7.78 2.00 -18.97
C THR A 106 -8.82 0.91 -18.81
N THR A 107 -9.74 1.07 -17.85
CA THR A 107 -10.81 0.11 -17.59
C THR A 107 -11.78 0.02 -18.77
N SER A 108 -12.11 1.13 -19.44
CA SER A 108 -12.94 1.09 -20.65
C SER A 108 -12.27 0.29 -21.77
N ILE A 109 -10.96 0.49 -21.99
CA ILE A 109 -10.18 -0.24 -23.00
C ILE A 109 -10.21 -1.75 -22.73
N ALA A 110 -10.07 -2.16 -21.46
CA ALA A 110 -10.12 -3.56 -21.07
C ALA A 110 -11.52 -4.17 -21.29
N VAL A 111 -12.57 -3.44 -20.92
CA VAL A 111 -13.97 -3.87 -21.13
C VAL A 111 -14.29 -4.02 -22.63
N GLU A 112 -13.89 -3.05 -23.45
CA GLU A 112 -14.06 -3.09 -24.90
C GLU A 112 -13.31 -4.27 -25.53
N ALA A 113 -12.05 -4.49 -25.14
CA ALA A 113 -11.28 -5.63 -25.62
C ALA A 113 -11.92 -6.97 -25.23
N ALA A 114 -12.41 -7.11 -23.99
CA ALA A 114 -13.11 -8.33 -23.55
C ALA A 114 -14.45 -8.54 -24.28
N ALA A 115 -15.16 -7.47 -24.62
CA ALA A 115 -16.41 -7.55 -25.38
C ALA A 115 -16.17 -7.97 -26.85
N GLU A 116 -15.10 -7.47 -27.47
CA GLU A 116 -14.77 -7.72 -28.88
C GLU A 116 -14.09 -9.09 -29.10
N PHE A 117 -13.18 -9.49 -28.20
CA PHE A 117 -12.34 -10.68 -28.36
C PHE A 117 -12.73 -11.83 -27.41
N GLY A 118 -13.79 -11.65 -26.61
CA GLY A 118 -14.29 -12.62 -25.65
C GLY A 118 -13.66 -12.47 -24.25
N PRO A 119 -14.26 -13.11 -23.23
CA PRO A 119 -13.94 -12.86 -21.82
C PRO A 119 -12.64 -13.51 -21.33
N GLU A 120 -12.06 -14.43 -22.10
CA GLU A 120 -10.85 -15.16 -21.74
C GLU A 120 -9.63 -14.21 -21.73
N PRO A 121 -8.95 -14.01 -20.58
CA PRO A 121 -7.82 -13.08 -20.48
C PRO A 121 -6.71 -13.36 -21.49
N ALA A 122 -6.45 -14.63 -21.82
CA ALA A 122 -5.45 -14.98 -22.84
C ALA A 122 -5.75 -14.36 -24.22
N THR A 123 -7.01 -14.02 -24.50
CA THR A 123 -7.45 -13.45 -25.78
C THR A 123 -7.49 -11.92 -25.76
N TRP A 124 -8.08 -11.30 -24.74
CA TRP A 124 -8.29 -9.84 -24.73
C TRP A 124 -7.14 -9.05 -24.07
N LEU A 125 -6.39 -9.64 -23.14
CA LEU A 125 -5.35 -8.93 -22.38
C LEU A 125 -4.20 -8.41 -23.27
N PRO A 126 -3.69 -9.18 -24.27
CA PRO A 126 -2.69 -8.65 -25.20
C PRO A 126 -3.20 -7.44 -26.00
N ILE A 127 -4.48 -7.45 -26.38
CA ILE A 127 -5.11 -6.34 -27.13
C ILE A 127 -5.26 -5.11 -26.24
N PHE A 128 -5.65 -5.29 -24.99
CA PHE A 128 -5.67 -4.22 -23.99
C PHE A 128 -4.29 -3.54 -23.86
N HIS A 129 -3.20 -4.32 -23.74
CA HIS A 129 -1.86 -3.77 -23.63
C HIS A 129 -1.38 -3.03 -24.88
N GLN A 130 -1.81 -3.48 -26.07
CA GLN A 130 -1.56 -2.75 -27.32
C GLN A 130 -2.32 -1.42 -27.35
N ARG A 131 -3.62 -1.43 -27.04
CA ARG A 131 -4.50 -0.25 -27.13
C ARG A 131 -4.18 0.85 -26.11
N ARG A 132 -3.74 0.48 -24.90
CA ARG A 132 -3.46 1.45 -23.82
C ARG A 132 -2.15 2.22 -24.00
N ARG A 133 -1.21 1.72 -24.80
CA ARG A 133 0.10 2.35 -25.00
C ARG A 133 -0.04 3.41 -26.10
N PRO A 134 0.35 4.67 -25.86
CA PRO A 134 0.31 5.68 -26.91
C PRO A 134 1.22 5.27 -28.08
N SER A 135 0.81 5.66 -29.28
CA SER A 135 1.60 5.49 -30.52
C SER A 135 2.82 6.41 -30.53
#